data_AF-F0GIW8-F1
#
_entry.id   AF-F0GIW8-F1
#
_cell.length_a   1.000
_cell.length_b   1.000
_cell.length_c   1.000
_cell.angle_alpha   90.00
_cell.angle_beta   90.00
_cell.angle_gamma   90.00
#
_symmetry.space_group_name_H-M   'P 1'
#
loop_
_entity.id
_entity.type
_entity.pdbx_description
1 polymer ?
#
loop_
_entity_poly.entity_id
_entity_poly.type
_entity_poly.pdbx_seq_one_letter_code
_entity_poly.pdbx_strand_id
1 'polypeptide(L)'
;ASGAIEGDGRWTFAADGAGTFVRYDWHIRTQERWMNWLEPIARPVFKWNHDVVMREGAKGLARLLGATVESDGRIYRPAAGA
;
A
#
# COMPACT_ATOMS: atom_id res chain seq x y z
N ALA A 1 4.47 -16.81 10.36
CA ALA A 1 4.52 -17.11 8.92
C ALA A 1 5.96 -16.96 8.47
N SER A 2 6.50 -17.90 7.68
CA SER A 2 7.84 -17.78 7.08
C SER A 2 7.74 -17.06 5.74
N GLY A 3 8.63 -16.10 5.51
CA GLY A 3 8.70 -15.34 4.26
C GLY A 3 10.09 -14.73 4.10
N ALA A 4 10.45 -14.39 2.86
CA ALA A 4 11.74 -13.80 2.50
C ALA A 4 11.99 -12.39 3.10
N ILE A 5 10.99 -11.82 3.77
CA ILE A 5 10.92 -10.44 4.23
C ILE A 5 10.43 -10.45 5.67
N GLU A 6 11.22 -9.87 6.56
CA GLU A 6 10.82 -9.55 7.93
C GLU A 6 10.61 -8.06 8.06
N GLY A 7 9.58 -7.65 8.80
CA GLY A 7 9.28 -6.24 8.98
C GLY A 7 8.01 -5.97 9.76
N ASP A 8 7.85 -4.73 10.17
CA ASP A 8 6.65 -4.20 10.81
C ASP A 8 5.91 -3.25 9.86
N GLY A 9 4.58 -3.30 9.92
CA GLY A 9 3.71 -2.32 9.28
C GLY A 9 3.08 -1.44 10.34
N ARG A 10 3.25 -0.12 10.21
CA ARG A 10 2.65 0.88 11.09
C ARG A 10 1.59 1.67 10.34
N TRP A 11 0.38 1.65 10.87
CA TRP A 11 -0.70 2.52 10.43
C TRP A 11 -0.81 3.72 11.37
N THR A 12 -0.89 4.91 10.80
CA THR A 12 -1.13 6.16 11.53
C THR A 12 -2.36 6.84 10.94
N PHE A 13 -3.29 7.23 11.81
CA PHE A 13 -4.53 7.88 11.42
C PHE A 13 -4.56 9.28 12.02
N ALA A 14 -4.91 10.27 11.21
CA ALA A 14 -5.10 11.65 11.64
C ALA A 14 -6.40 12.19 11.04
N ALA A 15 -7.19 12.91 11.83
CA ALA A 15 -8.36 13.62 11.32
C ALA A 15 -7.92 14.92 10.64
N ASP A 16 -8.48 15.21 9.46
CA ASP A 16 -8.20 16.41 8.66
C ASP A 16 -9.44 17.29 8.43
N GLY A 17 -10.42 17.22 9.34
CA GLY A 17 -11.68 17.99 9.28
C GLY A 17 -12.66 17.55 8.19
N ALA A 18 -12.18 17.28 6.96
CA ALA A 18 -12.96 16.78 5.83
C ALA A 18 -12.84 15.25 5.62
N GLY A 19 -11.91 14.60 6.32
CA GLY A 19 -11.67 13.17 6.20
C GLY A 19 -10.62 12.66 7.18
N THR A 20 -10.13 11.44 6.92
CA THR A 20 -9.07 10.81 7.70
C THR A 20 -7.85 10.65 6.80
N PHE A 21 -6.75 11.30 7.17
CA PHE A 21 -5.46 11.01 6.58
C PHE A 21 -4.92 9.71 7.17
N VAL A 22 -4.59 8.77 6.30
CA VAL A 22 -4.06 7.47 6.68
C VAL A 22 -2.66 7.32 6.10
N ARG A 23 -1.66 7.18 6.96
CA ARG A 23 -0.30 6.84 6.56
C ARG A 23 0.00 5.40 6.90
N TYR A 24 0.46 4.65 5.91
CA TYR A 24 0.96 3.30 6.10
C TYR A 24 2.47 3.28 5.87
N ASP A 25 3.22 3.14 6.96
CA ASP A 25 4.67 3.02 6.96
C ASP A 25 5.02 1.53 7.04
N TRP A 26 5.74 1.00 6.05
CA TRP A 26 6.17 -0.40 6.04
C TRP A 26 7.68 -0.50 6.15
N HIS A 27 8.18 -0.98 7.28
CA HIS A 27 9.60 -1.15 7.52
C HIS A 27 10.00 -2.60 7.28
N ILE A 28 10.51 -2.88 6.08
CA ILE A 28 10.94 -4.23 5.70
C ILE A 28 12.45 -4.34 5.59
N ARG A 29 12.97 -5.49 6.01
CA ARG A 29 14.35 -5.93 5.77
C ARG A 29 14.31 -7.26 5.01
N THR A 30 14.98 -7.30 3.87
CA THR A 30 15.19 -8.54 3.11
C THR A 30 16.30 -9.35 3.76
N GLN A 31 16.03 -10.60 4.14
CA GLN A 31 17.03 -11.47 4.77
C GLN A 31 18.03 -12.05 3.76
N GLU A 32 17.62 -12.15 2.49
CA GLU A 32 18.34 -12.90 1.47
C GLU A 32 19.26 -12.03 0.62
N ARG A 33 20.57 -12.31 0.67
CA ARG A 33 21.62 -11.52 -0.01
C ARG A 33 21.47 -11.47 -1.54
N TRP A 34 20.80 -12.45 -2.14
CA TRP A 34 20.59 -12.51 -3.58
C TRP A 34 19.56 -11.47 -4.08
N MET A 35 18.63 -11.02 -3.23
CA MET A 35 17.67 -9.97 -3.59
C MET A 35 18.35 -8.61 -3.77
N ASN A 36 19.42 -8.34 -3.00
CA ASN A 36 20.24 -7.13 -3.18
C ASN A 36 21.07 -7.18 -4.48
N TRP A 37 21.37 -8.37 -5.00
CA TRP A 37 22.12 -8.53 -6.26
C TRP A 37 21.25 -8.34 -7.50
N LEU A 38 20.02 -8.84 -7.48
CA LEU A 38 19.05 -8.64 -8.57
C LEU A 38 18.32 -7.30 -8.50
N GLU A 39 18.64 -6.48 -7.50
CA GLU A 39 18.00 -5.22 -7.17
C GLU A 39 17.74 -4.29 -8.39
N PRO A 40 18.68 -4.00 -9.30
CA PRO A 40 18.40 -3.05 -10.39
C PRO A 40 17.34 -3.55 -11.38
N ILE A 41 17.22 -4.86 -11.59
CA ILE A 41 16.19 -5.46 -12.46
C ILE A 41 14.89 -5.67 -11.69
N ALA A 42 15.00 -6.08 -10.43
CA ALA A 42 13.85 -6.41 -9.61
C ALA A 42 13.14 -5.14 -9.10
N ARG A 43 13.85 -4.04 -8.85
CA ARG A 43 13.30 -2.74 -8.40
C ARG A 43 12.13 -2.24 -9.26
N PRO A 44 12.24 -2.10 -10.59
CA PRO A 44 11.11 -1.62 -11.41
C PRO A 44 9.93 -2.59 -11.37
N VAL A 45 10.17 -3.90 -11.34
CA VAL A 45 9.12 -4.93 -11.24
C VAL A 45 8.42 -4.85 -9.88
N PHE A 46 9.18 -4.76 -8.79
CA PHE A 46 8.64 -4.65 -7.45
C PHE A 46 7.87 -3.35 -7.24
N LYS A 47 8.36 -2.23 -7.80
CA LYS A 47 7.64 -0.96 -7.78
C LYS A 47 6.30 -1.10 -8.52
N TRP A 48 6.31 -1.64 -9.73
CA TRP A 48 5.08 -1.86 -10.49
C TRP A 48 4.09 -2.75 -9.74
N ASN A 49 4.57 -3.87 -9.19
CA ASN A 49 3.75 -4.78 -8.40
C ASN A 49 3.18 -4.08 -7.15
N HIS A 50 3.99 -3.29 -6.44
CA HIS A 50 3.58 -2.50 -5.30
C HIS A 50 2.49 -1.49 -5.69
N ASP A 51 2.66 -0.75 -6.80
CA ASP A 51 1.68 0.22 -7.30
C ASP A 51 0.34 -0.47 -7.63
N VAL A 52 0.38 -1.68 -8.19
CA VAL A 52 -0.83 -2.48 -8.46
C VAL A 52 -1.51 -2.89 -7.15
N VAL A 53 -0.76 -3.43 -6.18
CA VAL A 53 -1.30 -3.86 -4.89
C VAL A 53 -1.91 -2.68 -4.13
N MET A 54 -1.23 -1.52 -4.09
CA MET A 54 -1.75 -0.32 -3.42
C MET A 54 -3.00 0.24 -4.10
N ARG A 55 -3.07 0.19 -5.43
CA ARG A 55 -4.29 0.56 -6.17
C ARG A 55 -5.47 -0.33 -5.80
N GLU A 56 -5.30 -1.65 -5.81
CA GLU A 56 -6.39 -2.56 -5.44
C GLU A 56 -6.77 -2.41 -3.96
N GLY A 57 -5.78 -2.15 -3.09
CA GLY A 57 -6.01 -1.80 -1.69
C GLY A 57 -6.88 -0.55 -1.52
N ALA A 58 -6.57 0.54 -2.23
CA ALA A 58 -7.34 1.79 -2.18
C ALA A 58 -8.78 1.60 -2.66
N LYS A 59 -9.00 0.83 -3.73
CA LYS A 59 -10.35 0.45 -4.20
C LYS A 59 -11.11 -0.37 -3.16
N GLY A 60 -10.43 -1.35 -2.55
CA GLY A 60 -11.01 -2.18 -1.50
C GLY A 60 -11.43 -1.35 -0.28
N LEU A 61 -10.58 -0.41 0.14
CA LEU A 61 -10.88 0.55 1.20
C LEU A 61 -12.08 1.44 0.85
N ALA A 62 -12.12 2.01 -0.36
CA ALA A 62 -13.24 2.85 -0.79
C ALA A 62 -14.57 2.08 -0.74
N ARG A 63 -14.56 0.83 -1.20
CA ARG A 63 -15.73 -0.07 -1.14
C ARG A 63 -16.11 -0.40 0.31
N LEU A 64 -15.14 -0.80 1.14
CA LEU A 64 -15.39 -1.22 2.51
C LEU A 64 -15.94 -0.09 3.38
N LEU A 65 -15.41 1.12 3.20
CA LEU A 65 -15.79 2.29 3.99
C LEU A 65 -17.00 3.04 3.40
N GLY A 66 -17.43 2.72 2.17
CA GLY A 66 -18.44 3.50 1.47
C GLY A 66 -18.01 4.96 1.26
N ALA A 67 -16.70 5.22 1.22
CA ALA A 67 -16.13 6.56 1.22
C ALA A 67 -15.15 6.75 0.04
N THR A 68 -14.94 8.00 -0.37
CA THR A 68 -13.93 8.32 -1.37
C THR A 68 -12.55 8.20 -0.75
N VAL A 69 -11.65 7.47 -1.40
CA VAL A 69 -10.25 7.29 -0.99
C VAL A 69 -9.35 7.95 -2.01
N GLU A 70 -8.42 8.78 -1.56
CA GLU A 70 -7.37 9.36 -2.38
C GLU A 70 -6.03 8.71 -2.03
N SER A 71 -5.29 8.27 -3.04
CA SER A 71 -3.97 7.62 -2.87
C SER A 71 -3.15 7.79 -4.15
N ASP A 72 -1.87 8.17 -4.01
CA ASP A 72 -0.94 8.46 -5.12
C ASP A 72 -1.51 9.42 -6.19
N GLY A 73 -2.19 10.48 -5.74
CA GLY A 73 -2.84 11.47 -6.63
C GLY A 73 -4.02 10.93 -7.44
N ARG A 74 -4.53 9.74 -7.09
CA ARG A 74 -5.69 9.11 -7.72
C ARG A 74 -6.84 9.04 -6.74
N ILE A 75 -8.05 9.25 -7.25
CA ILE A 75 -9.29 9.22 -6.47
C ILE A 75 -10.08 7.94 -6.79
N TYR A 76 -10.44 7.20 -5.76
CA TYR A 76 -11.24 5.98 -5.82
C TYR A 76 -12.56 6.22 -5.11
N ARG A 77 -13.67 6.16 -5.85
CA ARG A 77 -15.01 6.34 -5.30
C ARG A 77 -15.61 5.00 -4.87
N PRO A 78 -16.45 4.97 -3.83
CA PRO A 78 -17.19 3.77 -3.48
C PRO A 78 -18.10 3.38 -4.65
N ALA A 79 -18.23 2.08 -4.90
CA ALA A 79 -19.23 1.60 -5.85
C ALA A 79 -20.61 1.94 -5.29
N ALA A 80 -21.47 2.55 -6.10
CA ALA A 80 -22.84 2.86 -5.67
C ALA A 80 -23.58 1.56 -5.34
N GLY A 81 -24.00 1.40 -4.08
CA GLY A 81 -24.88 0.31 -3.63
C GLY A 81 -24.18 -0.87 -2.95
N ALA A 82 -23.31 -0.63 -1.98
CA ALA A 82 -22.99 -1.63 -0.96
C ALA A 82 -23.87 -1.42 0.28
#